data_AF-G6YCF0-F1
#
_entry.id   AF-G6YCF0-F1
#
_cell.length_a   1.000
_cell.length_b   1.000
_cell.length_c   1.000
_cell.angle_alpha   90.00
_cell.angle_beta   90.00
_cell.angle_gamma   90.00
#
_symmetry.space_group_name_H-M   'P 1'
#
loop_
_entity.id
_entity.type
_entity.pdbx_description
1 polymer ?
#
loop_
_entity_poly.entity_id
_entity_poly.type
_entity_poly.pdbx_seq_one_letter_code
_entity_poly.pdbx_strand_id
1 'polypeptide(L)'
;WLTQPIDAQGQKQAEWRTDPARAGQSAVLADIGVHAFNLASFISGCEAEAVSADLFTAVPGRRLDDNAHVLVHWTGGARGTILASQTSPGHYNDLSVRIYGDKAGLEWSGTRPEELRFSRYGEETRTLVRGGHGSTEESRRVSRMPAAHPEGYIEAFANFYRDAADIIRSHRSGAAVDAARAAQVPDVVDGARGVKFVAAAVESNAGGGAWTPARFG
;
A
#
# COMPACT_ATOMS: atom_id res chain seq x y z
N TRP A 1 -18.80 10.01 3.42
CA TRP A 1 -18.58 11.09 4.43
C TRP A 1 -17.49 12.03 3.98
N LEU A 2 -16.37 11.53 3.44
CA LEU A 2 -15.30 12.36 2.85
C LEU A 2 -15.66 13.04 1.51
N THR A 3 -16.89 12.95 1.01
CA THR A 3 -17.34 13.71 -0.17
C THR A 3 -17.93 15.08 0.19
N GLN A 4 -17.82 15.50 1.45
CA GLN A 4 -18.26 16.79 1.97
C GLN A 4 -17.16 17.48 2.79
N PRO A 5 -17.15 18.82 2.89
CA PRO A 5 -16.16 19.59 3.66
C PRO A 5 -16.52 19.58 5.16
N ILE A 6 -16.47 18.40 5.77
CA ILE A 6 -16.86 18.19 7.16
C ILE A 6 -15.86 18.77 8.19
N ASP A 7 -14.64 19.05 7.76
CA ASP A 7 -13.65 19.82 8.52
C ASP A 7 -14.17 21.24 8.79
N ALA A 8 -14.79 21.86 7.78
CA ALA A 8 -15.49 23.15 7.95
C ALA A 8 -16.75 23.05 8.85
N GLN A 9 -17.21 21.84 9.15
CA GLN A 9 -18.37 21.57 10.02
C GLN A 9 -17.96 21.17 11.45
N GLY A 10 -16.68 21.31 11.82
CA GLY A 10 -16.19 21.10 13.19
C GLY A 10 -15.98 19.64 13.58
N GLN A 11 -15.90 18.71 12.62
CA GLN A 11 -15.51 17.32 12.91
C GLN A 11 -14.03 17.24 13.29
N LYS A 12 -13.75 17.05 14.59
CA LYS A 12 -12.39 17.01 15.15
C LYS A 12 -11.43 16.03 14.47
N GLN A 13 -11.93 14.90 13.97
CA GLN A 13 -11.10 13.91 13.27
C GLN A 13 -10.71 14.35 11.86
N ALA A 14 -11.49 15.22 11.22
CA ALA A 14 -11.22 15.74 9.88
C ALA A 14 -10.34 17.00 9.93
N GLU A 15 -10.55 17.89 10.91
CA GLU A 15 -9.89 19.19 11.00
C GLU A 15 -8.37 19.12 10.96
N TRP A 16 -7.75 18.20 11.71
CA TRP A 16 -6.29 18.09 11.70
C TRP A 16 -5.73 17.39 10.47
N ARG A 17 -6.52 16.50 9.84
CA ARG A 17 -6.12 15.71 8.66
C ARG A 17 -6.16 16.53 7.37
N THR A 18 -6.93 17.61 7.34
CA THR A 18 -7.04 18.51 6.20
C THR A 18 -6.24 19.80 6.35
N ASP A 19 -5.54 19.98 7.47
CA ASP A 19 -4.66 21.12 7.72
C ASP A 19 -3.22 20.82 7.26
N PRO A 20 -2.71 21.45 6.18
CA PRO A 20 -1.36 21.23 5.69
C PRO A 20 -0.27 21.48 6.74
N ALA A 21 -0.51 22.37 7.71
CA ALA A 21 0.45 22.66 8.78
C ALA A 21 0.62 21.50 9.77
N ARG A 22 -0.30 20.52 9.76
CA ARG A 22 -0.36 19.40 10.71
C ARG A 22 -0.31 18.04 10.02
N ALA A 23 -1.02 17.89 8.91
CA ALA A 23 -1.16 16.64 8.16
C ALA A 23 0.01 16.40 7.18
N GLY A 24 0.74 17.45 6.81
CA GLY A 24 1.79 17.40 5.81
C GLY A 24 1.32 17.82 4.42
N GLN A 25 2.04 17.36 3.40
CA GLN A 25 1.98 17.90 2.04
C GLN A 25 0.92 17.25 1.14
N SER A 26 0.41 16.08 1.50
CA SER A 26 -0.69 15.43 0.81
C SER A 26 -1.57 14.69 1.80
N ALA A 27 -2.89 14.77 1.63
CA ALA A 27 -3.82 14.01 2.48
C ALA A 27 -4.04 12.60 1.92
N VAL A 28 -4.44 12.46 0.64
CA VAL A 28 -4.80 11.14 0.11
C VAL A 28 -3.61 10.21 -0.08
N LEU A 29 -2.42 10.72 -0.48
CA LEU A 29 -1.25 9.86 -0.64
C LEU A 29 -0.70 9.43 0.71
N ALA A 30 -0.60 10.34 1.69
CA ALA A 30 -0.09 10.00 3.02
C ALA A 30 -1.01 9.06 3.81
N ASP A 31 -2.33 9.12 3.57
CA ASP A 31 -3.32 8.29 4.25
C ASP A 31 -3.48 6.91 3.59
N ILE A 32 -3.73 6.86 2.28
CA ILE A 32 -4.06 5.61 1.58
C ILE A 32 -3.14 5.27 0.40
N GLY A 33 -2.56 6.26 -0.28
CA GLY A 33 -1.65 6.03 -1.41
C GLY A 33 -0.38 5.27 -1.00
N VAL A 34 0.17 5.57 0.18
CA VAL A 34 1.34 4.87 0.74
C VAL A 34 1.09 3.39 0.98
N HIS A 35 -0.14 2.96 1.28
CA HIS A 35 -0.47 1.54 1.42
C HIS A 35 -0.38 0.81 0.08
N ALA A 36 -0.91 1.40 -1.00
CA ALA A 36 -0.79 0.85 -2.35
C ALA A 36 0.68 0.82 -2.83
N PHE A 37 1.43 1.89 -2.57
CA PHE A 37 2.85 1.99 -2.89
C PHE A 37 3.68 0.90 -2.18
N ASN A 38 3.51 0.77 -0.86
CA ASN A 38 4.23 -0.23 -0.07
C ASN A 38 3.84 -1.65 -0.47
N LEU A 39 2.56 -1.93 -0.71
CA LEU A 39 2.10 -3.25 -1.13
C LEU A 39 2.69 -3.65 -2.50
N ALA A 40 2.70 -2.72 -3.46
CA ALA A 40 3.31 -2.96 -4.78
C ALA A 40 4.81 -3.23 -4.66
N SER A 41 5.53 -2.42 -3.86
CA SER A 41 6.97 -2.57 -3.62
C SER A 41 7.29 -3.90 -2.94
N PHE A 42 6.51 -4.27 -1.90
CA PHE A 42 6.68 -5.50 -1.15
C PHE A 42 6.49 -6.76 -2.03
N ILE A 43 5.43 -6.81 -2.84
CA ILE A 43 5.15 -7.99 -3.66
C ILE A 43 6.13 -8.10 -4.83
N SER A 44 6.49 -6.97 -5.46
CA SER A 44 7.37 -6.96 -6.63
C SER A 44 8.86 -7.01 -6.29
N GLY A 45 9.24 -6.64 -5.06
CA GLY A 45 10.62 -6.39 -4.67
C GLY A 45 11.27 -5.18 -5.38
N CYS A 46 10.48 -4.38 -6.10
CA CYS A 46 10.97 -3.22 -6.84
C CYS A 46 10.95 -1.94 -5.99
N GLU A 47 11.81 -1.00 -6.32
CA GLU A 47 11.83 0.35 -5.74
C GLU A 47 11.38 1.36 -6.79
N ALA A 48 10.76 2.47 -6.37
CA ALA A 48 10.44 3.54 -7.30
C ALA A 48 11.69 4.36 -7.64
N GLU A 49 11.96 4.52 -8.93
CA GLU A 49 13.04 5.35 -9.45
C GLU A 49 12.54 6.80 -9.65
N ALA A 50 11.37 6.95 -10.26
CA ALA A 50 10.76 8.24 -10.53
C ALA A 50 9.23 8.14 -10.57
N VAL A 51 8.56 9.26 -10.30
CA VAL A 51 7.10 9.40 -10.38
C VAL A 51 6.67 10.60 -11.21
N SER A 52 5.52 10.49 -11.83
CA SER A 52 4.79 11.57 -12.49
C SER A 52 3.38 11.59 -11.91
N ALA A 53 2.95 12.70 -11.32
CA ALA A 53 1.75 12.74 -10.50
C ALA A 53 0.81 13.91 -10.85
N ASP A 54 -0.48 13.63 -10.75
CA ASP A 54 -1.58 14.58 -10.80
C ASP A 54 -2.41 14.41 -9.51
N LEU A 55 -2.36 15.43 -8.65
CA LEU A 55 -3.05 15.48 -7.36
C LEU A 55 -4.09 16.60 -7.43
N PHE A 56 -5.32 16.28 -7.04
CA PHE A 56 -6.40 17.24 -7.13
C PHE A 56 -7.39 17.12 -5.96
N THR A 57 -8.19 18.17 -5.82
CA THR A 57 -9.23 18.28 -4.83
C THR A 57 -10.59 18.23 -5.53
N ALA A 58 -11.32 17.13 -5.36
CA ALA A 58 -12.67 16.98 -5.89
C ALA A 58 -13.72 17.68 -5.01
N VAL A 59 -13.51 17.75 -3.69
CA VAL A 59 -14.44 18.42 -2.76
C VAL A 59 -14.09 19.91 -2.63
N PRO A 60 -14.93 20.83 -3.11
CA PRO A 60 -14.64 22.26 -3.04
C PRO A 60 -14.35 22.75 -1.62
N GLY A 61 -13.31 23.57 -1.47
CA GLY A 61 -12.93 24.20 -0.21
C GLY A 61 -11.94 23.40 0.65
N ARG A 62 -11.59 22.16 0.28
CA ARG A 62 -10.49 21.45 0.94
C ARG A 62 -9.14 22.08 0.62
N ARG A 63 -8.25 22.02 1.60
CA ARG A 63 -6.90 22.61 1.54
C ARG A 63 -5.84 21.61 1.08
N LEU A 64 -6.15 20.32 1.09
CA LEU A 64 -5.30 19.23 0.63
C LEU A 64 -6.03 18.41 -0.44
N ASP A 65 -5.23 17.69 -1.23
CA ASP A 65 -5.68 16.74 -2.23
C ASP A 65 -6.49 15.60 -1.60
N ASP A 66 -7.55 15.20 -2.27
CA ASP A 66 -8.39 14.05 -1.88
C ASP A 66 -8.44 12.96 -2.95
N ASN A 67 -7.72 13.18 -4.06
CA ASN A 67 -7.49 12.25 -5.15
C ASN A 67 -6.07 12.42 -5.71
N ALA A 68 -5.48 11.31 -6.14
CA ALA A 68 -4.17 11.29 -6.78
C ALA A 68 -4.09 10.21 -7.85
N HIS A 69 -3.50 10.57 -8.99
CA HIS A 69 -3.07 9.67 -10.05
C HIS A 69 -1.56 9.74 -10.15
N VAL A 70 -0.87 8.61 -9.97
CA VAL A 70 0.60 8.58 -9.98
C VAL A 70 1.09 7.50 -10.92
N LEU A 71 1.84 7.89 -11.95
CA LEU A 71 2.64 6.98 -12.76
C LEU A 71 3.98 6.75 -12.08
N VAL A 72 4.46 5.52 -12.11
CA VAL A 72 5.69 5.10 -11.44
C VAL A 72 6.62 4.37 -12.41
N HIS A 73 7.87 4.79 -12.42
CA HIS A 73 8.98 4.03 -12.96
C HIS A 73 9.61 3.23 -11.82
N TRP A 74 9.60 1.91 -11.94
CA TRP A 74 10.17 1.00 -10.97
C TRP A 74 11.55 0.52 -11.43
N THR A 75 12.38 0.10 -10.47
CA THR A 75 13.65 -0.58 -10.76
C THR A 75 13.43 -1.79 -11.67
N GLY A 76 14.41 -2.08 -12.51
CA GLY A 76 14.30 -3.17 -13.50
C GLY A 76 13.42 -2.82 -14.71
N GLY A 77 12.99 -1.57 -14.85
CA GLY A 77 12.27 -1.07 -16.03
C GLY A 77 10.76 -1.30 -16.01
N ALA A 78 10.20 -1.81 -14.91
CA ALA A 78 8.77 -1.98 -14.78
C ALA A 78 8.04 -0.62 -14.70
N ARG A 79 6.79 -0.60 -15.18
CA ARG A 79 5.91 0.58 -15.18
C ARG A 79 4.70 0.29 -14.31
N GLY A 80 4.24 1.29 -13.55
CA GLY A 80 3.05 1.13 -12.72
C GLY A 80 2.22 2.40 -12.61
N THR A 81 1.02 2.20 -12.09
CA THR A 81 0.08 3.28 -11.78
C THR A 81 -0.46 3.06 -10.38
N ILE A 82 -0.48 4.12 -9.58
CA ILE A 82 -1.14 4.17 -8.28
C ILE A 82 -2.29 5.16 -8.39
N LEU A 83 -3.48 4.70 -7.99
CA LEU A 83 -4.68 5.52 -7.90
C LEU A 83 -5.11 5.54 -6.44
N ALA A 84 -5.32 6.74 -5.90
CA ALA A 84 -5.75 6.92 -4.53
C ALA A 84 -6.90 7.95 -4.51
N SER A 85 -8.00 7.61 -3.85
CA SER A 85 -9.19 8.47 -3.78
C SER A 85 -9.89 8.30 -2.43
N GLN A 86 -10.17 9.42 -1.78
CA GLN A 86 -11.05 9.51 -0.62
C GLN A 86 -12.51 9.84 -1.02
N THR A 87 -12.77 10.02 -2.32
CA THR A 87 -14.02 10.59 -2.83
C THR A 87 -14.67 9.73 -3.91
N SER A 88 -14.47 8.42 -3.85
CA SER A 88 -15.10 7.44 -4.76
C SER A 88 -16.22 6.66 -4.04
N PRO A 89 -17.49 7.14 -4.06
CA PRO A 89 -18.61 6.43 -3.46
C PRO A 89 -18.73 4.98 -3.95
N GLY A 90 -19.07 4.07 -3.05
CA GLY A 90 -19.12 2.63 -3.32
C GLY A 90 -17.84 1.88 -2.94
N HIS A 91 -16.74 2.61 -2.73
CA HIS A 91 -15.47 2.07 -2.25
C HIS A 91 -15.26 2.46 -0.78
N TYR A 92 -15.13 1.46 0.10
CA TYR A 92 -14.99 1.70 1.54
C TYR A 92 -13.53 1.55 2.00
N ASN A 93 -12.89 0.45 1.61
CA ASN A 93 -11.48 0.15 1.90
C ASN A 93 -10.92 -0.77 0.82
N ASP A 94 -10.95 -0.28 -0.42
CA ASP A 94 -10.81 -1.10 -1.62
C ASP A 94 -9.35 -1.14 -2.11
N LEU A 95 -8.41 -1.39 -1.19
CA LEU A 95 -7.01 -1.59 -1.52
C LEU A 95 -6.88 -2.84 -2.41
N SER A 96 -6.30 -2.69 -3.60
CA SER A 96 -6.06 -3.78 -4.53
C SER A 96 -4.72 -3.61 -5.22
N VAL A 97 -4.17 -4.71 -5.70
CA VAL A 97 -2.89 -4.73 -6.41
C VAL A 97 -2.96 -5.74 -7.55
N ARG A 98 -2.38 -5.36 -8.69
CA ARG A 98 -2.24 -6.22 -9.86
C ARG A 98 -0.81 -6.13 -10.37
N ILE A 99 -0.18 -7.28 -10.59
CA ILE A 99 1.19 -7.38 -11.08
C ILE A 99 1.19 -8.28 -12.31
N TYR A 100 1.77 -7.78 -13.40
CA TYR A 100 1.84 -8.50 -14.67
C TYR A 100 3.30 -8.65 -15.07
N GLY A 101 3.73 -9.89 -15.20
CA GLY A 101 5.02 -10.27 -15.76
C GLY A 101 4.88 -10.85 -17.17
N ASP A 102 6.01 -11.25 -17.73
CA ASP A 102 6.11 -11.93 -19.03
C ASP A 102 5.46 -13.32 -19.03
N LYS A 103 5.38 -13.97 -17.86
CA LYS A 103 4.89 -15.36 -17.71
C LYS A 103 3.52 -15.50 -17.05
N ALA A 104 3.10 -14.52 -16.26
CA ALA A 104 1.85 -14.60 -15.51
C ALA A 104 1.39 -13.23 -15.00
N GLY A 105 0.10 -13.16 -14.66
CA GLY A 105 -0.52 -12.08 -13.89
C GLY A 105 -0.97 -12.55 -12.50
N LEU A 106 -0.90 -11.63 -11.54
CA LEU A 106 -1.40 -11.77 -10.17
C LEU A 106 -2.35 -10.61 -9.85
N GLU A 107 -3.52 -10.91 -9.28
CA GLU A 107 -4.46 -9.90 -8.80
C GLU A 107 -4.97 -10.23 -7.40
N TRP A 108 -4.92 -9.26 -6.50
CA TRP A 108 -5.43 -9.35 -5.14
C TRP A 108 -6.29 -8.12 -4.80
N SER A 109 -7.34 -8.33 -4.01
CA SER A 109 -8.26 -7.29 -3.54
C SER A 109 -8.55 -7.45 -2.05
N GLY A 110 -8.44 -6.36 -1.30
CA GLY A 110 -8.78 -6.31 0.12
C GLY A 110 -10.25 -6.60 0.43
N THR A 111 -11.14 -6.48 -0.55
CA THR A 111 -12.56 -6.89 -0.41
C THR A 111 -12.77 -8.40 -0.44
N ARG A 112 -11.78 -9.16 -0.94
CA ARG A 112 -11.71 -10.62 -0.93
C ARG A 112 -10.30 -11.05 -0.51
N PRO A 113 -9.89 -10.75 0.74
CA PRO A 113 -8.48 -10.79 1.14
C PRO A 113 -7.91 -12.21 1.15
N GLU A 114 -8.77 -13.24 1.19
CA GLU A 114 -8.39 -14.65 1.21
C GLU A 114 -8.21 -15.26 -0.19
N GLU A 115 -8.40 -14.48 -1.26
CA GLU A 115 -8.29 -14.93 -2.64
C GLU A 115 -7.19 -14.20 -3.40
N LEU A 116 -6.44 -14.96 -4.18
CA LEU A 116 -5.44 -14.45 -5.11
C LEU A 116 -5.73 -15.04 -6.50
N ARG A 117 -6.00 -14.18 -7.47
CA ARG A 117 -6.15 -14.61 -8.87
C ARG A 117 -4.79 -14.74 -9.50
N PHE A 118 -4.52 -15.89 -10.12
CA PHE A 118 -3.27 -16.21 -10.79
C PHE A 118 -3.55 -16.69 -12.21
N SER A 119 -2.99 -15.99 -13.19
CA SER A 119 -3.21 -16.24 -14.61
C SER A 119 -1.88 -16.46 -15.30
N ARG A 120 -1.49 -17.72 -15.49
CA ARG A 120 -0.28 -18.05 -16.25
C ARG A 120 -0.54 -17.84 -17.74
N TYR A 121 0.45 -17.30 -18.46
CA TYR A 121 0.32 -17.02 -19.89
C TYR A 121 -0.02 -18.30 -20.66
N GLY A 122 -1.13 -18.26 -21.41
CA GLY A 122 -1.63 -19.39 -22.19
C GLY A 122 -2.42 -20.46 -21.40
N GLU A 123 -2.67 -20.26 -20.09
CA GLU A 123 -3.45 -21.17 -19.25
C GLU A 123 -4.71 -20.48 -18.68
N GLU A 124 -5.64 -21.27 -18.14
CA GLU A 124 -6.80 -20.74 -17.43
C GLU A 124 -6.39 -20.00 -16.14
N THR A 125 -7.17 -18.98 -15.79
CA THR A 125 -7.01 -18.28 -14.51
C THR A 125 -7.45 -19.17 -13.36
N ARG A 126 -6.62 -19.23 -12.32
CA ARG A 126 -6.88 -19.96 -11.08
C ARG A 126 -7.11 -18.99 -9.94
N THR A 127 -8.00 -19.34 -9.02
CA THR A 127 -8.12 -18.65 -7.73
C THR A 127 -7.40 -19.48 -6.68
N LEU A 128 -6.31 -18.93 -6.14
CA LEU A 128 -5.60 -19.47 -4.99
C LEU A 128 -6.30 -18.96 -3.72
N VAL A 129 -6.60 -19.86 -2.80
CA VAL A 129 -7.33 -19.55 -1.57
C VAL A 129 -6.39 -19.69 -0.37
N ARG A 130 -6.45 -18.75 0.58
CA ARG A 130 -5.72 -18.80 1.85
C ARG A 130 -5.96 -20.14 2.55
N GLY A 131 -4.88 -20.82 2.95
CA GLY A 131 -4.94 -22.14 3.58
C GLY A 131 -5.35 -23.29 2.63
N GLY A 132 -5.59 -23.02 1.34
CA GLY A 132 -6.02 -23.99 0.35
C GLY A 132 -4.92 -24.95 -0.13
N HIS A 133 -5.31 -25.89 -1.00
CA HIS A 133 -4.42 -26.87 -1.62
C HIS A 133 -3.41 -26.14 -2.53
N GLY A 134 -2.13 -26.12 -2.12
CA GLY A 134 -1.09 -25.30 -2.75
C GLY A 134 -0.50 -24.22 -1.83
N SER A 135 -1.01 -24.08 -0.60
CA SER A 135 -0.38 -23.23 0.42
C SER A 135 1.07 -23.63 0.66
N THR A 136 1.95 -22.65 0.83
CA THR A 136 3.36 -22.85 1.17
C THR A 136 3.54 -22.86 2.69
N GLU A 137 4.75 -23.15 3.17
CA GLU A 137 5.07 -22.98 4.60
C GLU A 137 4.85 -21.52 5.04
N GLU A 138 5.34 -20.56 4.24
CA GLU A 138 5.17 -19.13 4.51
C GLU A 138 3.71 -18.69 4.59
N SER A 139 2.86 -19.13 3.64
CA SER A 139 1.44 -18.74 3.67
C SER A 139 0.68 -19.41 4.82
N ARG A 140 1.08 -20.61 5.23
CA ARG A 140 0.50 -21.29 6.41
C ARG A 140 0.92 -20.64 7.72
N ARG A 141 2.16 -20.15 7.83
CA ARG A 141 2.70 -19.48 9.02
C ARG A 141 1.86 -18.27 9.43
N VAL A 142 1.33 -17.54 8.46
CA VAL A 142 0.50 -16.34 8.66
C VAL A 142 -1.00 -16.65 8.67
N SER A 143 -1.39 -17.91 8.55
CA SER A 143 -2.78 -18.37 8.67
C SER A 143 -3.02 -18.92 10.08
N ARG A 144 -4.16 -18.60 10.69
CA ARG A 144 -4.52 -19.08 12.04
C ARG A 144 -5.53 -20.20 11.98
N MET A 145 -6.44 -20.12 11.03
CA MET A 145 -7.59 -21.00 10.84
C MET A 145 -7.51 -21.75 9.52
N PRO A 146 -8.14 -22.94 9.43
CA PRO A 146 -8.26 -23.67 8.19
C PRO A 146 -8.90 -22.82 7.07
N ALA A 147 -8.67 -23.22 5.82
CA ALA A 147 -9.29 -22.56 4.67
C ALA A 147 -10.80 -22.41 4.85
N ALA A 148 -11.36 -21.32 4.29
CA ALA A 148 -12.77 -20.93 4.38
C ALA A 148 -13.29 -20.51 5.77
N HIS A 149 -12.47 -20.58 6.83
CA HIS A 149 -12.76 -19.85 8.07
C HIS A 149 -12.24 -18.42 7.90
N PRO A 150 -13.11 -17.41 7.94
CA PRO A 150 -12.76 -16.08 7.47
C PRO A 150 -11.65 -15.45 8.32
N GLU A 151 -10.58 -15.04 7.65
CA GLU A 151 -9.55 -14.15 8.17
C GLU A 151 -9.48 -12.88 7.32
N GLY A 152 -9.00 -11.79 7.93
CA GLY A 152 -8.84 -10.55 7.20
C GLY A 152 -7.99 -9.54 7.95
N TYR A 153 -8.54 -8.33 8.11
CA TYR A 153 -7.81 -7.17 8.61
C TYR A 153 -7.18 -7.42 10.00
N ILE A 154 -7.93 -8.01 10.94
CA ILE A 154 -7.45 -8.23 12.30
C ILE A 154 -6.29 -9.23 12.33
N GLU A 155 -6.39 -10.33 11.57
CA GLU A 155 -5.34 -11.35 11.50
C GLU A 155 -4.09 -10.79 10.81
N ALA A 156 -4.25 -9.99 9.75
CA ALA A 156 -3.14 -9.31 9.08
C ALA A 156 -2.34 -8.41 10.05
N PHE A 157 -3.03 -7.57 10.83
CA PHE A 157 -2.37 -6.74 11.85
C PHE A 157 -1.77 -7.57 12.97
N ALA A 158 -2.46 -8.62 13.42
CA ALA A 158 -1.95 -9.48 14.48
C ALA A 158 -0.70 -10.27 14.02
N ASN A 159 -0.60 -10.61 12.73
CA ASN A 159 0.61 -11.18 12.13
C ASN A 159 1.76 -10.19 12.12
N PHE A 160 1.52 -8.95 11.66
CA PHE A 160 2.52 -7.88 11.64
C PHE A 160 3.07 -7.58 13.04
N TYR A 161 2.18 -7.37 14.03
CA TYR A 161 2.60 -7.06 15.40
C TYR A 161 3.31 -8.22 16.09
N ARG A 162 2.91 -9.47 15.83
CA ARG A 162 3.63 -10.65 16.35
C ARG A 162 5.05 -10.68 15.79
N ASP A 163 5.21 -10.53 14.48
CA ASP A 163 6.51 -10.62 13.81
C ASP A 163 7.44 -9.47 14.26
N ALA A 164 6.92 -8.24 14.38
CA ALA A 164 7.65 -7.11 14.96
C ALA A 164 8.07 -7.37 16.43
N ALA A 165 7.18 -7.91 17.26
CA ALA A 165 7.48 -8.22 18.65
C ALA A 165 8.56 -9.31 18.80
N ASP A 166 8.57 -10.31 17.91
CA ASP A 166 9.61 -11.35 17.88
C ASP A 166 10.99 -10.77 17.54
N ILE A 167 11.06 -9.86 16.56
CA ILE A 167 12.30 -9.14 16.20
C ILE A 167 12.81 -8.34 17.39
N ILE A 168 11.93 -7.55 18.03
CA ILE A 168 12.29 -6.72 19.20
C ILE A 168 12.78 -7.59 20.36
N ARG A 169 12.09 -8.69 20.66
CA ARG A 169 12.49 -9.61 21.74
C ARG A 169 13.85 -10.23 21.47
N SER A 170 14.10 -10.69 20.25
CA SER A 170 15.36 -11.31 19.84
C SER A 170 16.52 -10.33 19.96
N HIS A 171 16.33 -9.09 19.51
CA HIS A 171 17.34 -8.04 19.67
C HIS A 171 17.63 -7.73 21.15
N ARG A 172 16.60 -7.64 21.99
CA ARG A 172 16.76 -7.36 23.44
C ARG A 172 17.45 -8.47 24.22
N SER A 173 17.31 -9.73 23.80
CA SER A 173 17.96 -10.87 24.46
C SER A 173 19.34 -11.19 23.90
N GLY A 174 19.78 -10.50 22.84
CA GLY A 174 21.00 -10.84 22.11
C GLY A 174 20.89 -12.12 21.28
N ALA A 175 19.66 -12.62 21.05
CA ALA A 175 19.43 -13.76 20.18
C ALA A 175 19.57 -13.35 18.71
N ALA A 176 19.92 -14.31 17.86
CA ALA A 176 19.95 -14.09 16.41
C ALA A 176 18.54 -13.75 15.89
N VAL A 177 18.46 -12.72 15.05
CA VAL A 177 17.23 -12.38 14.31
C VAL A 177 17.27 -13.14 12.99
N ASP A 178 16.20 -13.87 12.69
CA ASP A 178 16.01 -14.47 11.37
C ASP A 178 15.83 -13.37 10.32
N ALA A 179 16.78 -13.25 9.40
CA ALA A 179 16.80 -12.22 8.37
C ALA A 179 15.64 -12.36 7.37
N ALA A 180 15.24 -13.59 7.02
CA ALA A 180 14.12 -13.82 6.11
C ALA A 180 12.82 -13.36 6.77
N ARG A 181 12.68 -13.60 8.07
CA ARG A 181 11.53 -13.13 8.86
C ARG A 181 11.52 -11.62 9.07
N ALA A 182 12.69 -11.03 9.33
CA ALA A 182 12.83 -9.59 9.45
C ALA A 182 12.44 -8.87 8.16
N ALA A 183 12.79 -9.42 6.99
CA ALA A 183 12.42 -8.87 5.69
C ALA A 183 10.89 -8.87 5.41
N GLN A 184 10.08 -9.59 6.19
CA GLN A 184 8.61 -9.57 6.09
C GLN A 184 7.97 -8.45 6.91
N VAL A 185 8.74 -7.72 7.71
CA VAL A 185 8.25 -6.64 8.58
C VAL A 185 8.83 -5.31 8.09
N PRO A 186 7.99 -4.38 7.63
CA PRO A 186 8.45 -3.05 7.24
C PRO A 186 9.32 -2.37 8.29
N ASP A 187 10.45 -1.83 7.85
CA ASP A 187 11.41 -1.13 8.72
C ASP A 187 11.38 0.40 8.54
N VAL A 188 12.35 1.09 9.14
CA VAL A 188 12.47 2.55 9.04
C VAL A 188 12.79 3.02 7.61
N VAL A 189 13.50 2.21 6.82
CA VAL A 189 13.84 2.50 5.43
C VAL A 189 12.59 2.38 4.56
N ASP A 190 11.74 1.37 4.78
CA ASP A 190 10.44 1.27 4.12
C ASP A 190 9.54 2.47 4.43
N GLY A 191 9.54 2.92 5.69
CA GLY A 191 8.87 4.16 6.08
C GLY A 191 9.41 5.39 5.33
N ALA A 192 10.73 5.52 5.23
CA ALA A 192 11.37 6.62 4.54
C ALA A 192 11.14 6.61 3.02
N ARG A 193 11.09 5.43 2.39
CA ARG A 193 10.67 5.25 0.99
C ARG A 193 9.26 5.77 0.76
N GLY A 194 8.32 5.45 1.65
CA GLY A 194 6.96 5.99 1.61
C GLY A 194 6.91 7.52 1.68
N VAL A 195 7.66 8.12 2.61
CA VAL A 195 7.77 9.59 2.72
C VAL A 195 8.38 10.21 1.45
N LYS A 196 9.44 9.61 0.90
CA LYS A 196 10.08 10.06 -0.34
C LYS A 196 9.13 9.97 -1.54
N PHE A 197 8.33 8.91 -1.63
CA PHE A 197 7.30 8.77 -2.65
C PHE A 197 6.27 9.90 -2.58
N VAL A 198 5.71 10.20 -1.40
CA VAL A 198 4.73 11.28 -1.24
C VAL A 198 5.35 12.63 -1.61
N ALA A 199 6.55 12.93 -1.12
CA ALA A 199 7.24 14.18 -1.43
C ALA A 199 7.50 14.34 -2.94
N ALA A 200 7.98 13.30 -3.62
CA ALA A 200 8.24 13.32 -5.05
C ALA A 200 6.96 13.49 -5.89
N ALA A 201 5.84 12.88 -5.46
CA ALA A 201 4.55 13.04 -6.12
C ALA A 201 4.00 14.47 -5.97
N VAL A 202 4.10 15.07 -4.78
CA VAL A 202 3.71 16.47 -4.56
C VAL A 202 4.57 17.42 -5.41
N GLU A 203 5.89 17.19 -5.44
CA GLU A 203 6.81 17.98 -6.27
C GLU A 203 6.48 17.84 -7.76
N SER A 204 6.21 16.62 -8.24
CA SER A 204 5.80 16.35 -9.62
C SER A 204 4.52 17.11 -9.98
N ASN A 205 3.49 17.06 -9.13
CA ASN A 205 2.24 17.77 -9.34
C ASN A 205 2.45 19.29 -9.42
N ALA A 206 3.23 19.86 -8.50
CA ALA A 206 3.57 21.29 -8.53
C ALA A 206 4.35 21.69 -9.80
N GLY A 207 5.13 20.75 -10.36
CA GLY A 207 5.84 20.90 -11.63
C GLY A 207 5.01 20.60 -12.88
N GLY A 208 3.68 20.50 -12.78
CA GLY A 208 2.81 20.19 -13.92
C GLY A 208 2.89 18.75 -14.40
N GLY A 209 3.15 17.80 -13.49
CA GLY A 209 3.31 16.38 -13.79
C GLY A 209 4.68 16.01 -14.36
N ALA A 210 5.71 16.84 -14.14
CA ALA A 210 7.07 16.49 -14.53
C ALA A 210 7.57 15.25 -13.77
N TRP A 211 8.38 14.42 -14.42
CA TRP A 211 8.98 13.25 -13.77
C TRP A 211 9.96 13.67 -12.67
N THR A 212 9.72 13.22 -11.44
CA THR A 212 10.52 13.55 -10.26
C THR A 212 11.18 12.30 -9.68
N PRO A 213 12.47 12.35 -9.28
CA PRO A 213 13.14 11.23 -8.63
C PRO A 213 12.47 10.81 -7.32
N ALA A 214 12.15 9.52 -7.21
CA ALA A 214 11.44 8.93 -6.07
C ALA A 214 12.27 7.89 -5.30
N ARG A 215 13.51 7.63 -5.75
CA ARG A 215 14.41 6.70 -5.06
C ARG A 215 14.85 7.25 -3.70
N PHE A 216 14.92 6.36 -2.71
CA PHE A 216 15.43 6.66 -1.37
C PHE A 216 16.77 5.96 -1.16
N GLY A 217 17.82 6.75 -0.88
CA GLY A 217 19.22 6.30 -0.89
C GLY A 217 19.87 6.39 -2.26
#